data_AF-A0A329MU78-F1
#
_entry.id   AF-A0A329MU78-F1
#
_cell.length_a   1.000
_cell.length_b   1.000
_cell.length_c   1.000
_cell.angle_alpha   90.00
_cell.angle_beta   90.00
_cell.angle_gamma   90.00
#
_symmetry.space_group_name_H-M   'P 1'
#
loop_
_entity.id
_entity.type
_entity.pdbx_description
1 polymer ?
#
loop_
_entity_poly.entity_id
_entity_poly.type
_entity_poly.pdbx_seq_one_letter_code
_entity_poly.pdbx_strand_id
1 'polypeptide(L)'
;DPGGDEYCWDDIIGQDCYEECDWIDGPIDPNPDPCDDPGNWDECYGDGGDDFPGNGSFEFNLDLVYYDEGDKPLYEYNDKCTGITSLWQLSEDSGNEFAAVLTNDGAILIIQEVNSNGGGINGIYQYAGNTYYQYPMSQGSPSRTYAGQIQSARRYFIPIKATIHSHTPCINDGSDGITNNIINDDKNFASHYSAINHYIIGCSAIGQYNGSSNQAFNIQHGNLSTLCNNVN
;
A
#
# COMPACT_ATOMS: atom_id res chain seq x y z
N ASP A 1 -35.02 -1.93 -22.66
CA ASP A 1 -34.81 -2.94 -21.62
C ASP A 1 -33.39 -3.46 -21.78
N PRO A 2 -32.39 -2.86 -21.14
CA PRO A 2 -31.05 -3.41 -21.15
C PRO A 2 -30.94 -4.45 -20.03
N GLY A 3 -30.63 -5.68 -20.42
CA GLY A 3 -30.18 -6.72 -19.50
C GLY A 3 -28.81 -6.35 -18.95
N GLY A 4 -28.69 -6.41 -17.62
CA GLY A 4 -27.43 -6.54 -16.92
C GLY A 4 -27.48 -7.89 -16.22
N ASP A 5 -26.45 -8.69 -16.44
CA ASP A 5 -26.38 -10.08 -16.01
C ASP A 5 -25.89 -10.10 -14.56
N GLU A 6 -26.75 -10.52 -13.62
CA GLU A 6 -26.38 -10.82 -12.25
C GLU A 6 -25.51 -12.08 -12.21
N TYR A 7 -24.29 -11.97 -11.68
CA TYR A 7 -23.54 -13.14 -11.21
C TYR A 7 -23.58 -13.16 -9.67
N CYS A 8 -24.68 -13.65 -9.12
CA CYS A 8 -24.73 -14.12 -7.74
C CYS A 8 -24.13 -15.53 -7.71
N TRP A 9 -22.99 -15.70 -7.04
CA TRP A 9 -22.52 -17.03 -6.67
C TRP A 9 -23.35 -17.50 -5.49
N ASP A 10 -24.34 -18.35 -5.77
CA ASP A 10 -25.04 -19.13 -4.75
C ASP A 10 -24.05 -20.08 -4.07
N ASP A 11 -23.87 -19.93 -2.75
CA ASP A 11 -23.85 -21.05 -1.81
C ASP A 11 -23.84 -20.53 -0.36
N ILE A 12 -25.03 -20.47 0.26
CA ILE A 12 -25.35 -20.95 1.62
C ILE A 12 -26.85 -20.64 1.88
N ILE A 13 -27.65 -21.70 2.05
CA ILE A 13 -29.03 -21.59 2.51
C ILE A 13 -29.02 -21.32 4.02
N GLY A 14 -29.49 -20.13 4.42
CA GLY A 14 -29.89 -19.83 5.79
C GLY A 14 -28.88 -19.04 6.62
N GLN A 15 -28.71 -17.76 6.30
CA GLN A 15 -28.45 -16.69 7.27
C GLN A 15 -28.72 -15.33 6.60
N ASP A 16 -29.23 -14.38 7.38
CA ASP A 16 -29.77 -13.11 6.94
C ASP A 16 -28.81 -12.34 6.01
N CYS A 17 -29.25 -12.06 4.77
CA CYS A 17 -28.57 -11.12 3.90
C CYS A 17 -28.62 -9.75 4.56
N TYR A 18 -27.49 -9.25 5.04
CA TYR A 18 -27.38 -7.86 5.44
C TYR A 18 -27.61 -6.98 4.21
N GLU A 19 -28.64 -6.13 4.27
CA GLU A 19 -29.02 -5.13 3.26
C GLU A 19 -28.03 -3.96 3.18
N GLU A 20 -26.74 -4.23 3.03
CA GLU A 20 -25.74 -3.22 2.69
C GLU A 20 -24.88 -3.74 1.53
N CYS A 21 -25.52 -3.92 0.39
CA CYS A 21 -24.83 -3.68 -0.87
C CYS A 21 -24.55 -2.17 -0.92
N ASP A 22 -23.33 -1.76 -0.60
CA ASP A 22 -22.88 -0.41 -0.91
C ASP A 22 -22.92 -0.23 -2.43
N TRP A 23 -24.00 0.39 -2.90
CA TRP A 23 -24.02 1.00 -4.22
C TRP A 23 -22.95 2.08 -4.20
N ILE A 24 -21.89 1.90 -4.98
CA ILE A 24 -21.01 3.00 -5.36
C ILE A 24 -21.85 3.90 -6.29
N ASP A 25 -22.81 4.63 -5.73
CA ASP A 25 -23.57 5.72 -6.36
C ASP A 25 -22.75 7.01 -6.30
N GLY A 26 -21.45 6.90 -6.66
CA GLY A 26 -20.76 8.05 -7.19
C GLY A 26 -21.33 8.35 -8.59
N PRO A 27 -21.50 9.61 -9.00
CA PRO A 27 -21.81 9.88 -10.40
C PRO A 27 -20.74 9.18 -11.24
N ILE A 28 -21.17 8.28 -12.13
CA ILE A 28 -20.34 7.81 -13.24
C ILE A 28 -19.77 9.09 -13.86
N ASP A 29 -18.44 9.25 -13.81
CA ASP A 29 -17.81 10.40 -14.42
C ASP A 29 -18.34 10.49 -15.85
N PRO A 30 -19.09 11.54 -16.22
CA PRO A 30 -19.69 11.65 -17.56
C PRO A 30 -18.62 11.75 -18.66
N ASN A 31 -17.35 11.84 -18.27
CA ASN A 31 -16.20 11.82 -19.15
C ASN A 31 -15.13 10.88 -18.58
N PRO A 32 -15.36 9.55 -18.63
CA PRO A 32 -14.37 8.57 -18.16
C PRO A 32 -13.06 8.85 -18.89
N ASP A 33 -11.94 8.86 -18.16
CA ASP A 33 -10.64 9.09 -18.77
C ASP A 33 -10.46 8.01 -19.85
N PRO A 34 -10.30 8.38 -21.13
CA PRO A 34 -10.11 7.39 -22.20
C PRO A 34 -8.90 6.49 -21.93
N CYS A 35 -7.99 6.91 -21.06
CA CYS A 35 -6.82 6.18 -20.63
C CYS A 35 -7.07 5.17 -19.49
N ASP A 36 -8.28 5.07 -18.96
CA ASP A 36 -8.70 4.00 -18.05
C ASP A 36 -9.11 2.72 -18.81
N ASP A 37 -9.33 2.79 -20.14
CA ASP A 37 -9.61 1.64 -21.01
C ASP A 37 -8.29 0.97 -21.47
N PRO A 38 -8.05 -0.32 -21.16
CA PRO A 38 -6.88 -1.07 -21.63
C PRO A 38 -6.64 -1.02 -23.13
N GLY A 39 -7.68 -0.87 -23.94
CA GLY A 39 -7.59 -0.75 -25.39
C GLY A 39 -6.94 0.56 -25.88
N ASN A 40 -6.91 1.59 -25.05
CA ASN A 40 -6.39 2.92 -25.40
C ASN A 40 -5.02 3.21 -24.77
N TRP A 41 -4.43 2.23 -24.06
CA TRP A 41 -3.20 2.45 -23.29
C TRP A 41 -1.99 2.76 -24.16
N ASP A 42 -1.88 2.12 -25.32
CA ASP A 42 -0.78 2.39 -26.24
C ASP A 42 -0.88 3.82 -26.84
N GLU A 43 -2.10 4.35 -27.01
CA GLU A 43 -2.34 5.73 -27.51
C GLU A 43 -2.17 6.80 -26.41
N CYS A 44 -2.59 6.50 -25.19
CA CYS A 44 -2.47 7.40 -24.05
C CYS A 44 -1.06 7.48 -23.47
N TYR A 45 -0.35 6.35 -23.43
CA TYR A 45 0.88 6.20 -22.64
C TYR A 45 2.09 5.76 -23.46
N GLY A 46 1.91 5.57 -24.78
CA GLY A 46 2.95 5.13 -25.69
C GLY A 46 3.29 3.65 -25.51
N ASP A 47 3.79 3.04 -26.59
CA ASP A 47 4.26 1.64 -26.65
C ASP A 47 5.51 1.37 -25.78
N GLY A 48 5.67 1.97 -24.60
CA GLY A 48 6.84 1.77 -23.74
C GLY A 48 8.19 1.95 -24.47
N GLY A 49 8.19 2.68 -25.58
CA GLY A 49 9.31 2.88 -26.47
C GLY A 49 9.75 4.34 -26.37
N ASP A 50 10.89 4.53 -25.72
CA ASP A 50 11.90 5.53 -26.00
C ASP A 50 11.39 6.82 -26.67
N ASP A 51 11.03 7.84 -25.87
CA ASP A 51 11.39 9.25 -26.12
C ASP A 51 10.58 10.22 -25.23
N PHE A 52 10.94 10.28 -23.94
CA PHE A 52 10.90 11.55 -23.22
C PHE A 52 12.26 12.23 -23.42
N PRO A 53 12.38 13.31 -24.21
CA PRO A 53 13.66 13.95 -24.44
C PRO A 53 14.06 14.73 -23.18
N GLY A 54 14.94 14.15 -22.37
CA GLY A 54 15.73 14.92 -21.40
C GLY A 54 15.63 14.51 -19.92
N ASN A 55 15.70 13.23 -19.58
CA ASN A 55 16.23 12.76 -18.29
C ASN A 55 16.56 11.27 -18.43
N GLY A 56 17.58 10.74 -17.75
CA GLY A 56 18.01 9.34 -17.91
C GLY A 56 16.84 8.36 -17.98
N SER A 57 16.84 7.46 -18.96
CA SER A 57 15.75 6.52 -19.21
C SER A 57 15.47 5.69 -17.95
N PHE A 58 14.28 5.85 -17.37
CA PHE A 58 13.80 4.99 -16.30
C PHE A 58 13.55 3.60 -16.87
N GLU A 59 14.54 2.72 -16.73
CA GLU A 59 14.46 1.32 -17.15
C GLU A 59 14.05 0.47 -15.95
N PHE A 60 12.86 -0.11 -16.02
CA PHE A 60 12.38 -1.03 -15.00
C PHE A 60 13.12 -2.35 -15.10
N ASN A 61 13.71 -2.81 -13.99
CA ASN A 61 14.35 -4.11 -13.89
C ASN A 61 13.67 -4.95 -12.81
N LEU A 62 12.91 -5.97 -13.24
CA LEU A 62 12.20 -6.87 -12.34
C LEU A 62 13.13 -7.57 -11.33
N ASP A 63 14.40 -7.81 -11.68
CA ASP A 63 15.39 -8.44 -10.79
C ASP A 63 15.72 -7.59 -9.54
N LEU A 64 15.34 -6.30 -9.52
CA LEU A 64 15.51 -5.42 -8.37
C LEU A 64 14.28 -5.39 -7.44
N VAL A 65 13.22 -6.15 -7.76
CA VAL A 65 12.06 -6.32 -6.88
C VAL A 65 12.38 -7.43 -5.87
N TYR A 66 12.42 -7.10 -4.58
CA TYR A 66 12.87 -8.06 -3.54
C TYR A 66 11.91 -9.22 -3.28
N TYR A 67 10.60 -8.94 -3.18
CA TYR A 67 9.58 -9.96 -2.95
C TYR A 67 8.83 -10.27 -4.24
N ASP A 68 7.87 -9.42 -4.59
CA ASP A 68 7.09 -9.55 -5.81
C ASP A 68 6.55 -8.18 -6.24
N GLU A 69 5.90 -8.14 -7.39
CA GLU A 69 5.17 -6.98 -7.85
C GLU A 69 4.04 -6.59 -6.90
N GLY A 70 3.78 -5.29 -6.79
CA GLY A 70 2.67 -4.80 -5.98
C GLY A 70 1.36 -4.87 -6.74
N ASP A 71 0.28 -4.75 -5.98
CA ASP A 71 -1.08 -4.60 -6.52
C ASP A 71 -1.52 -3.14 -6.48
N LYS A 72 -2.64 -2.80 -7.13
CA LYS A 72 -3.27 -1.50 -6.92
C LYS A 72 -3.56 -1.34 -5.41
N PRO A 73 -3.27 -0.18 -4.79
CA PRO A 73 -3.57 0.02 -3.38
C PRO A 73 -5.01 -0.33 -3.03
N LEU A 74 -5.20 -1.06 -1.94
CA LEU A 74 -6.51 -1.37 -1.37
C LEU A 74 -7.27 -0.09 -1.01
N TYR A 75 -6.53 0.89 -0.46
CA TYR A 75 -7.06 2.18 -0.06
C TYR A 75 -6.02 3.29 -0.23
N GLU A 76 -6.46 4.50 -0.60
CA GLU A 76 -5.62 5.67 -0.80
C GLU A 76 -6.13 6.85 0.05
N TYR A 77 -5.27 7.40 0.92
CA TYR A 77 -5.62 8.49 1.84
C TYR A 77 -4.70 9.69 1.65
N ASN A 78 -5.30 10.85 1.35
CA ASN A 78 -4.57 12.12 1.28
C ASN A 78 -4.04 12.58 2.65
N ASP A 79 -4.78 12.29 3.72
CA ASP A 79 -4.37 12.63 5.08
C ASP A 79 -3.64 11.46 5.73
N LYS A 80 -2.38 11.68 6.10
CA LYS A 80 -1.49 10.68 6.70
C LYS A 80 -2.09 10.04 7.95
N CYS A 81 -2.71 10.86 8.82
CA CYS A 81 -3.22 10.39 10.10
C CYS A 81 -4.48 9.56 9.95
N THR A 82 -5.36 9.96 9.03
CA THR A 82 -6.53 9.18 8.62
C THR A 82 -6.07 7.82 8.08
N GLY A 83 -5.13 7.79 7.13
CA GLY A 83 -4.68 6.53 6.54
C GLY A 83 -4.01 5.59 7.54
N ILE A 84 -3.16 6.10 8.43
CA ILE A 84 -2.54 5.32 9.52
C ILE A 84 -3.59 4.77 10.49
N THR A 85 -4.61 5.57 10.82
CA THR A 85 -5.69 5.13 11.71
C THR A 85 -6.55 4.06 11.04
N SER A 86 -6.85 4.22 9.75
CA SER A 86 -7.58 3.21 8.97
C SER A 86 -6.81 1.90 8.83
N LEU A 87 -5.49 1.95 8.61
CA LEU A 87 -4.66 0.75 8.59
C LEU A 87 -4.77 -0.05 9.89
N TRP A 88 -4.67 0.64 11.04
CA TRP A 88 -4.79 0.00 12.34
C TRP A 88 -6.19 -0.59 12.55
N GLN A 89 -7.25 0.15 12.18
CA GLN A 89 -8.63 -0.33 12.29
C GLN A 89 -8.87 -1.62 11.49
N LEU A 90 -8.40 -1.67 10.24
CA LEU A 90 -8.49 -2.88 9.39
C LEU A 90 -7.80 -4.08 10.04
N SER A 91 -6.67 -3.82 10.69
CA SER A 91 -5.89 -4.85 11.38
C SER A 91 -6.62 -5.35 12.63
N GLU A 92 -7.22 -4.44 13.40
CA GLU A 92 -8.05 -4.79 14.56
C GLU A 92 -9.29 -5.61 14.18
N ASP A 93 -9.97 -5.23 13.10
CA ASP A 93 -11.23 -5.85 12.70
C ASP A 93 -11.04 -7.26 12.12
N SER A 94 -9.96 -7.48 11.38
CA SER A 94 -9.65 -8.77 10.74
C SER A 94 -8.81 -9.71 11.62
N GLY A 95 -8.01 -9.15 12.53
CA GLY A 95 -6.94 -9.87 13.23
C GLY A 95 -5.69 -10.11 12.38
N ASN A 96 -5.67 -9.68 11.12
CA ASN A 96 -4.54 -9.77 10.19
C ASN A 96 -3.68 -8.50 10.20
N GLU A 97 -2.45 -8.61 9.71
CA GLU A 97 -1.56 -7.46 9.56
C GLU A 97 -1.86 -6.74 8.25
N PHE A 98 -1.60 -5.44 8.19
CA PHE A 98 -1.75 -4.64 6.97
C PHE A 98 -0.47 -3.85 6.74
N ALA A 99 -0.08 -3.72 5.47
CA ALA A 99 1.05 -2.89 5.07
C ALA A 99 0.58 -1.68 4.26
N ALA A 100 1.30 -0.59 4.44
CA ALA A 100 1.14 0.66 3.75
C ALA A 100 2.48 1.30 3.41
N VAL A 101 2.42 2.27 2.51
CA VAL A 101 3.53 3.16 2.19
C VAL A 101 3.14 4.61 2.42
N LEU A 102 4.10 5.40 2.89
CA LEU A 102 4.00 6.86 2.94
C LEU A 102 4.70 7.44 1.71
N THR A 103 3.89 8.06 0.86
CA THR A 103 4.35 8.72 -0.37
C THR A 103 5.13 10.00 -0.05
N ASN A 104 5.93 10.47 -1.01
CA ASN A 104 6.74 11.69 -0.84
C ASN A 104 5.90 12.96 -0.58
N ASP A 105 4.67 13.03 -1.09
CA ASP A 105 3.76 14.15 -0.86
C ASP A 105 2.85 13.98 0.37
N GLY A 106 3.02 12.89 1.13
CA GLY A 106 2.42 12.72 2.45
C GLY A 106 1.13 11.90 2.49
N ALA A 107 0.68 11.33 1.38
CA ALA A 107 -0.43 10.38 1.39
C ALA A 107 -0.01 8.97 1.84
N ILE A 108 -0.97 8.25 2.39
CA ILE A 108 -0.86 6.84 2.78
C ILE A 108 -1.57 5.98 1.74
N LEU A 109 -0.87 4.96 1.25
CA LEU A 109 -1.45 3.90 0.43
C LEU A 109 -1.45 2.62 1.25
N ILE A 110 -2.61 2.05 1.54
CA ILE A 110 -2.71 0.71 2.13
C ILE A 110 -2.61 -0.27 0.97
N ILE A 111 -1.59 -1.11 0.96
CA ILE A 111 -1.17 -1.84 -0.25
C ILE A 111 -1.43 -3.34 -0.18
N GLN A 112 -1.52 -3.91 1.02
CA GLN A 112 -1.79 -5.35 1.17
C GLN A 112 -2.26 -5.68 2.58
N GLU A 113 -3.05 -6.75 2.66
CA GLU A 113 -3.30 -7.52 3.88
C GLU A 113 -2.27 -8.66 3.95
N VAL A 114 -1.78 -8.95 5.14
CA VAL A 114 -0.77 -9.95 5.46
C VAL A 114 -1.29 -10.82 6.59
N ASN A 115 -0.98 -12.12 6.55
CA ASN A 115 -1.35 -13.01 7.64
C ASN A 115 -0.76 -12.53 8.98
N SER A 116 -1.45 -12.83 10.07
CA SER A 116 -1.01 -12.52 11.45
C SER A 116 0.31 -13.16 11.90
N ASN A 117 0.93 -14.00 11.07
CA ASN A 117 2.26 -14.58 11.30
C ASN A 117 3.36 -13.88 10.47
N GLY A 118 3.04 -12.75 9.83
CA GLY A 118 3.92 -12.00 8.96
C GLY A 118 3.86 -12.41 7.48
N GLY A 119 4.64 -11.69 6.67
CA GLY A 119 4.77 -11.87 5.23
C GLY A 119 5.61 -10.78 4.58
N GLY A 120 5.90 -10.92 3.28
CA GLY A 120 6.67 -9.94 2.53
C GLY A 120 5.81 -8.75 2.09
N ILE A 121 6.38 -7.55 2.11
CA ILE A 121 5.76 -6.34 1.54
C ILE A 121 6.11 -6.25 0.06
N ASN A 122 5.11 -6.43 -0.80
CA ASN A 122 5.26 -6.43 -2.24
C ASN A 122 5.29 -5.01 -2.82
N GLY A 123 5.72 -4.90 -4.08
CA GLY A 123 5.67 -3.64 -4.84
C GLY A 123 6.72 -2.60 -4.46
N ILE A 124 7.67 -2.90 -3.57
CA ILE A 124 8.75 -1.96 -3.26
C ILE A 124 9.85 -2.11 -4.30
N TYR A 125 10.31 -0.99 -4.85
CA TYR A 125 11.31 -0.94 -5.91
C TYR A 125 12.30 0.20 -5.68
N GLN A 126 13.60 -0.07 -5.75
CA GLN A 126 14.64 0.95 -5.65
C GLN A 126 15.30 1.22 -7.01
N TYR A 127 15.35 2.49 -7.38
CA TYR A 127 16.00 2.92 -8.61
C TYR A 127 16.64 4.30 -8.46
N ALA A 128 17.90 4.41 -8.88
CA ALA A 128 18.67 5.65 -8.88
C ALA A 128 18.64 6.40 -7.52
N GLY A 129 18.64 5.67 -6.41
CA GLY A 129 18.62 6.23 -5.05
C GLY A 129 17.24 6.67 -4.55
N ASN A 130 16.18 6.45 -5.32
CA ASN A 130 14.79 6.64 -4.88
C ASN A 130 14.14 5.30 -4.60
N THR A 131 13.17 5.28 -3.68
CA THR A 131 12.32 4.12 -3.43
C THR A 131 10.90 4.43 -3.92
N TYR A 132 10.30 3.45 -4.58
CA TYR A 132 8.97 3.54 -5.16
C TYR A 132 8.09 2.40 -4.63
N TYR A 133 6.81 2.68 -4.51
CA TYR A 133 5.79 1.66 -4.62
C TYR A 133 5.42 1.50 -6.09
N GLN A 134 5.35 0.27 -6.59
CA GLN A 134 5.01 -0.02 -7.97
C GLN A 134 3.93 -1.08 -8.10
N TYR A 135 3.07 -0.90 -9.09
CA TYR A 135 2.07 -1.89 -9.47
C TYR A 135 1.68 -1.79 -10.96
N PRO A 136 1.16 -2.86 -11.57
CA PRO A 136 0.76 -2.87 -12.97
C PRO A 136 -0.39 -1.92 -13.29
N MET A 137 -0.28 -1.21 -14.42
CA MET A 137 -1.37 -0.37 -14.92
C MET A 137 -2.63 -1.19 -15.25
N SER A 138 -2.47 -2.50 -15.54
CA SER A 138 -3.55 -3.50 -15.72
C SER A 138 -4.59 -3.49 -14.60
N GLN A 139 -4.23 -3.03 -13.40
CA GLN A 139 -5.09 -3.01 -12.23
C GLN A 139 -5.83 -1.67 -12.03
N GLY A 140 -5.67 -0.71 -12.96
CA GLY A 140 -6.33 0.60 -12.96
C GLY A 140 -5.43 1.73 -12.44
N SER A 141 -5.81 2.96 -12.76
CA SER A 141 -5.09 4.17 -12.35
C SER A 141 -5.15 4.40 -10.82
N PRO A 142 -4.13 5.07 -10.23
CA PRO A 142 -4.23 5.54 -8.85
C PRO A 142 -5.32 6.61 -8.73
N SER A 143 -5.90 6.75 -7.54
CA SER A 143 -6.98 7.73 -7.28
C SER A 143 -6.60 9.20 -7.55
N ARG A 144 -5.30 9.48 -7.62
CA ARG A 144 -4.73 10.80 -7.94
C ARG A 144 -3.32 10.65 -8.51
N THR A 145 -2.80 11.72 -9.10
CA THR A 145 -1.38 11.81 -9.47
C THR A 145 -0.51 12.15 -8.25
N TYR A 146 0.48 11.31 -7.97
CA TYR A 146 1.42 11.52 -6.87
C TYR A 146 2.64 12.33 -7.29
N ALA A 147 3.20 13.12 -6.36
CA ALA A 147 4.38 13.93 -6.66
C ALA A 147 5.59 13.06 -7.06
N GLY A 148 6.10 13.28 -8.27
CA GLY A 148 7.22 12.52 -8.83
C GLY A 148 6.84 11.12 -9.31
N GLN A 149 5.54 10.82 -9.44
CA GLN A 149 5.07 9.58 -10.06
C GLN A 149 5.65 9.41 -11.46
N ILE A 150 6.11 8.20 -11.75
CA ILE A 150 6.60 7.79 -13.07
C ILE A 150 5.65 6.74 -13.60
N GLN A 151 5.38 6.79 -14.90
CA GLN A 151 4.73 5.72 -15.64
C GLN A 151 5.76 5.18 -16.63
N SER A 152 6.08 3.90 -16.51
CA SER A 152 7.05 3.23 -17.39
C SER A 152 6.80 1.74 -17.38
N ALA A 153 7.13 1.06 -18.47
CA ALA A 153 6.99 -0.41 -18.58
C ALA A 153 5.62 -0.93 -18.11
N ARG A 154 4.52 -0.26 -18.46
CA ARG A 154 3.13 -0.60 -18.08
C ARG A 154 2.90 -0.70 -16.56
N ARG A 155 3.64 0.09 -15.78
CA ARG A 155 3.54 0.18 -14.31
C ARG A 155 3.47 1.63 -13.86
N TYR A 156 2.80 1.83 -12.73
CA TYR A 156 2.93 3.04 -11.94
C TYR A 156 4.10 2.89 -10.97
N PHE A 157 4.93 3.92 -10.83
CA PHE A 157 5.97 4.03 -9.82
C PHE A 157 5.71 5.29 -9.00
N ILE A 158 5.24 5.12 -7.77
CA ILE A 158 4.90 6.20 -6.85
C ILE A 158 6.05 6.35 -5.86
N PRO A 159 6.75 7.51 -5.80
CA PRO A 159 7.83 7.71 -4.85
C PRO A 159 7.36 7.64 -3.39
N ILE A 160 8.09 6.89 -2.57
CA ILE A 160 7.80 6.69 -1.15
C ILE A 160 9.02 7.04 -0.29
N LYS A 161 8.74 7.41 0.96
CA LYS A 161 9.75 7.74 1.97
C LYS A 161 9.68 6.90 3.24
N ALA A 162 8.60 6.15 3.41
CA ALA A 162 8.51 5.16 4.47
C ALA A 162 7.59 3.99 4.11
N THR A 163 7.82 2.84 4.76
CA THR A 163 6.85 1.77 4.89
C THR A 163 6.27 1.76 6.30
N ILE A 164 5.01 1.34 6.40
CA ILE A 164 4.30 1.19 7.66
C ILE A 164 3.60 -0.17 7.62
N HIS A 165 3.69 -0.98 8.66
CA HIS A 165 2.81 -2.14 8.80
C HIS A 165 2.31 -2.29 10.24
N SER A 166 1.24 -3.06 10.42
CA SER A 166 0.67 -3.34 11.74
C SER A 166 1.14 -4.68 12.30
N HIS A 167 1.22 -4.79 13.62
CA HIS A 167 1.36 -6.05 14.36
C HIS A 167 0.14 -6.24 15.25
N THR A 168 -0.72 -7.20 14.92
CA THR A 168 -2.01 -7.46 15.59
C THR A 168 -2.01 -8.41 16.79
N PRO A 169 -1.01 -9.26 17.09
CA PRO A 169 -1.07 -10.19 18.23
C PRO A 169 -1.36 -9.51 19.58
N CYS A 170 -1.04 -8.22 19.70
CA CYS A 170 -1.23 -7.41 20.91
C CYS A 170 -2.68 -7.31 21.41
N ILE A 171 -3.66 -7.46 20.52
CA ILE A 171 -5.09 -7.44 20.87
C ILE A 171 -5.43 -8.60 21.81
N ASN A 172 -4.73 -9.73 21.66
CA ASN A 172 -5.03 -10.97 22.37
C ASN A 172 -4.14 -11.20 23.61
N ASP A 173 -2.94 -10.62 23.65
CA ASP A 173 -1.95 -10.88 24.71
C ASP A 173 -1.67 -9.68 25.63
N GLY A 174 -2.21 -8.50 25.32
CA GLY A 174 -2.05 -7.28 26.12
C GLY A 174 -0.65 -6.64 26.03
N SER A 175 0.18 -7.07 25.08
CA SER A 175 1.42 -6.37 24.71
C SER A 175 1.11 -5.10 23.91
N ASP A 176 2.14 -4.36 23.50
CA ASP A 176 2.01 -3.25 22.54
C ASP A 176 2.15 -3.72 21.08
N GLY A 177 2.50 -4.99 20.84
CA GLY A 177 2.75 -5.55 19.51
C GLY A 177 4.08 -5.15 18.87
N ILE A 178 4.86 -4.25 19.49
CA ILE A 178 6.04 -3.62 18.90
C ILE A 178 7.32 -3.97 19.68
N THR A 179 7.25 -3.94 21.01
CA THR A 179 8.40 -4.13 21.90
C THR A 179 8.89 -5.57 21.84
N ASN A 180 10.15 -5.77 21.42
CA ASN A 180 10.78 -7.07 21.18
C ASN A 180 10.09 -7.95 20.12
N ASN A 181 9.31 -7.38 19.21
CA ASN A 181 8.50 -8.14 18.25
C ASN A 181 8.93 -7.98 16.79
N ILE A 182 10.18 -7.54 16.55
CA ILE A 182 10.73 -7.48 15.18
C ILE A 182 11.23 -8.86 14.80
N ILE A 183 10.63 -9.46 13.78
CA ILE A 183 11.02 -10.77 13.27
C ILE A 183 12.13 -10.64 12.21
N ASN A 184 12.69 -11.78 11.78
CA ASN A 184 13.76 -11.76 10.79
C ASN A 184 13.30 -11.19 9.44
N ASP A 185 12.02 -11.36 9.08
CA ASP A 185 11.50 -10.85 7.82
C ASP A 185 11.44 -9.33 7.81
N ASP A 186 10.97 -8.70 8.89
CA ASP A 186 11.06 -7.24 9.09
C ASP A 186 12.49 -6.75 8.91
N LYS A 187 13.42 -7.40 9.61
CA LYS A 187 14.84 -7.02 9.57
C LYS A 187 15.43 -7.18 8.17
N ASN A 188 15.15 -8.28 7.49
CA ASN A 188 15.68 -8.53 6.14
C ASN A 188 15.13 -7.51 5.15
N PHE A 189 13.83 -7.24 5.21
CA PHE A 189 13.18 -6.22 4.40
C PHE A 189 13.78 -4.83 4.64
N ALA A 190 13.90 -4.41 5.90
CA ALA A 190 14.48 -3.11 6.24
C ALA A 190 16.00 -3.02 5.95
N SER A 191 16.71 -4.15 5.93
CA SER A 191 18.11 -4.20 5.47
C SER A 191 18.20 -3.93 3.97
N HIS A 192 17.29 -4.51 3.19
CA HIS A 192 17.24 -4.34 1.76
C HIS A 192 16.86 -2.90 1.38
N TYR A 193 15.86 -2.33 2.07
CA TYR A 193 15.32 -1.01 1.76
C TYR A 193 15.79 0.10 2.71
N SER A 194 17.07 0.07 3.11
CA SER A 194 17.66 0.97 4.11
C SER A 194 17.65 2.48 3.80
N ALA A 195 17.23 2.88 2.60
CA ALA A 195 17.15 4.28 2.19
C ALA A 195 15.88 5.01 2.68
N ILE A 196 14.88 4.27 3.18
CA ILE A 196 13.62 4.80 3.69
C ILE A 196 13.40 4.40 5.14
N ASN A 197 12.48 5.10 5.82
CA ASN A 197 12.11 4.74 7.18
C ASN A 197 11.14 3.55 7.18
N HIS A 198 11.18 2.76 8.25
CA HIS A 198 10.24 1.66 8.44
C HIS A 198 9.58 1.76 9.81
N TYR A 199 8.26 1.68 9.81
CA TYR A 199 7.42 1.86 10.99
C TYR A 199 6.53 0.65 11.22
N ILE A 200 6.31 0.35 12.50
CA ILE A 200 5.33 -0.63 12.94
C ILE A 200 4.32 0.06 13.83
N ILE A 201 3.04 -0.29 13.63
CA ILE A 201 1.92 0.12 14.46
C ILE A 201 1.47 -1.10 15.26
N GLY A 202 1.21 -0.89 16.53
CA GLY A 202 0.61 -1.89 17.40
C GLY A 202 -0.37 -1.23 18.35
N CYS A 203 -0.76 -1.95 19.40
CA CYS A 203 -1.78 -1.51 20.34
C CYS A 203 -1.35 -0.22 21.06
N SER A 204 -1.95 0.91 20.67
CA SER A 204 -1.66 2.25 21.20
C SER A 204 -0.18 2.65 21.12
N ALA A 205 0.54 2.17 20.10
CA ALA A 205 1.95 2.48 19.93
C ALA A 205 2.37 2.57 18.44
N ILE A 206 3.41 3.36 18.18
CA ILE A 206 4.16 3.35 16.92
C ILE A 206 5.65 3.24 17.27
N GLY A 207 6.37 2.37 16.56
CA GLY A 207 7.82 2.24 16.67
C GLY A 207 8.48 2.29 15.29
N GLN A 208 9.79 2.57 15.28
CA GLN A 208 10.63 2.40 14.10
C GLN A 208 11.41 1.10 14.20
N TYR A 209 11.73 0.51 13.07
CA TYR A 209 12.65 -0.62 12.98
C TYR A 209 13.62 -0.41 11.81
N ASN A 210 14.69 -1.20 11.78
CA ASN A 210 15.70 -1.14 10.74
C ASN A 210 16.34 -2.50 10.54
N GLY A 211 17.20 -2.61 9.53
CA GLY A 211 17.89 -3.86 9.20
C GLY A 211 18.96 -4.33 10.19
N SER A 212 19.27 -3.56 11.25
CA SER A 212 20.40 -3.85 12.14
C SER A 212 20.04 -4.65 13.38
N SER A 213 18.76 -4.68 13.79
CA SER A 213 18.34 -5.20 15.09
C SER A 213 16.98 -5.89 15.01
N ASN A 214 16.75 -6.88 15.88
CA ASN A 214 15.42 -7.48 16.11
C ASN A 214 14.67 -6.70 17.20
N GLN A 215 14.85 -5.38 17.25
CA GLN A 215 14.27 -4.50 18.26
C GLN A 215 13.76 -3.23 17.57
N ALA A 216 12.54 -2.83 17.93
CA ALA A 216 12.05 -1.52 17.60
C ALA A 216 12.79 -0.44 18.42
N PHE A 217 12.86 0.76 17.88
CA PHE A 217 13.41 1.94 18.52
C PHE A 217 12.48 3.13 18.29
N ASN A 218 12.72 4.25 18.99
CA ASN A 218 11.84 5.43 18.95
C ASN A 218 10.36 5.08 19.21
N ILE A 219 10.11 4.10 20.08
CA ILE A 219 8.77 3.63 20.42
C ILE A 219 8.04 4.74 21.17
N GLN A 220 6.82 5.06 20.71
CA GLN A 220 5.95 6.05 21.29
C GLN A 220 4.61 5.42 21.61
N HIS A 221 4.10 5.68 22.81
CA HIS A 221 2.79 5.22 23.26
C HIS A 221 1.79 6.37 23.30
N GLY A 222 0.54 6.10 22.98
CA GLY A 222 -0.53 7.08 23.00
C GLY A 222 -1.58 6.87 21.90
N ASN A 223 -2.40 7.90 21.67
CA ASN A 223 -3.44 7.84 20.65
C ASN A 223 -2.81 7.94 19.25
N LEU A 224 -3.16 6.98 18.38
CA LEU A 224 -2.61 6.86 17.04
C LEU A 224 -2.85 8.12 16.18
N SER A 225 -4.01 8.78 16.35
CA SER A 225 -4.34 10.06 15.69
C SER A 225 -3.40 11.21 16.05
N THR A 226 -2.62 11.08 17.14
CA THR A 226 -1.57 12.02 17.52
C THR A 226 -0.20 11.52 17.06
N LEU A 227 0.09 10.23 17.29
CA LEU A 227 1.39 9.62 16.99
C LEU A 227 1.71 9.59 15.49
N CYS A 228 0.70 9.48 14.62
CA CYS A 228 0.85 9.52 13.16
C CYS A 228 1.65 10.73 12.64
N ASN A 229 1.62 11.85 13.36
CA ASN A 229 2.38 13.05 12.99
C ASN A 229 3.90 12.82 13.00
N ASN A 230 4.38 11.85 13.78
CA ASN A 230 5.79 11.52 13.93
C ASN A 230 6.31 10.51 12.88
N VAL A 231 5.43 9.97 12.04
CA VAL A 231 5.78 9.12 10.90
C VAL A 231 6.23 9.99 9.72
N ASN A 232 7.46 9.78 9.24
CA ASN A 232 8.10 10.66 8.25
C ASN A 232 8.73 9.89 7.11
#